data_AF-A0A942C465-F1
#
_entry.id   AF-A0A942C465-F1
#
_cell.length_a   1.000
_cell.length_b   1.000
_cell.length_c   1.000
_cell.angle_alpha   90.00
_cell.angle_beta   90.00
_cell.angle_gamma   90.00
#
_symmetry.space_group_name_H-M   'P 1'
#
loop_
_entity.id
_entity.type
_entity.pdbx_description
1 polymer ?
#
loop_
_entity_poly.entity_id
_entity_poly.type
_entity_poly.pdbx_seq_one_letter_code
_entity_poly.pdbx_strand_id
1 'polypeptide(L)' 'MTHFTALVVFSALVGIAFAALSSEHNDTRERLIYGLKVFGSFVGIGYGIAWVLFFLPR' A
#
# COMPACT_ATOMS: atom_id res chain seq x y z
N MET A 1 6.12 -2.96 18.50
CA MET A 1 6.12 -2.82 17.03
C MET A 1 5.62 -1.43 16.70
N THR A 2 6.44 -0.59 16.07
CA THR A 2 6.08 0.80 15.71
C THR A 2 4.96 0.80 14.66
N HIS A 3 3.93 1.63 14.82
CA HIS A 3 2.77 1.73 13.91
C HIS A 3 3.15 1.82 12.43
N PHE A 4 4.27 2.49 12.14
CA PHE A 4 4.84 2.59 10.81
C PHE A 4 5.18 1.22 10.19
N THR A 5 5.79 0.32 10.96
CA THR A 5 6.14 -1.03 10.49
C THR A 5 4.90 -1.84 10.17
N ALA A 6 3.84 -1.73 10.98
CA ALA A 6 2.57 -2.39 10.73
C ALA A 6 1.93 -1.89 9.41
N LEU A 7 2.02 -0.58 9.15
CA LEU A 7 1.51 0.03 7.93
C LEU A 7 2.26 -0.47 6.69
N VAL A 8 3.59 -0.54 6.76
CA VAL A 8 4.41 -1.05 5.64
C VAL A 8 4.10 -2.51 5.35
N VAL A 9 4.01 -3.36 6.38
CA VAL A 9 3.71 -4.80 6.22
C VAL A 9 2.28 -5.00 5.69
N PHE A 10 1.30 -4.28 6.24
CA PHE A 10 -0.08 -4.34 5.77
C PHE A 10 -0.20 -3.90 4.31
N SER A 11 0.43 -2.78 3.95
CA SER A 11 0.43 -2.26 2.58
C SER A 11 1.07 -3.25 1.60
N ALA A 12 2.17 -3.91 2.01
CA ALA A 12 2.82 -4.94 1.20
C ALA A 12 1.91 -6.16 0.97
N LEU A 13 1.26 -6.66 2.02
CA LEU A 13 0.32 -7.79 1.92
C LEU A 13 -0.86 -7.46 1.01
N VAL A 14 -1.44 -6.27 1.15
CA VAL A 14 -2.56 -5.81 0.30
C VAL A 14 -2.11 -5.65 -1.15
N GLY A 15 -0.95 -5.02 -1.41
CA GLY A 15 -0.41 -4.89 -2.76
C GLY A 15 -0.19 -6.25 -3.44
N ILE A 16 0.35 -7.23 -2.70
CA ILE A 16 0.55 -8.60 -3.20
C ILE A 16 -0.80 -9.29 -3.43
N ALA A 17 -1.77 -9.18 -2.51
CA ALA A 17 -3.09 -9.79 -2.64
C ALA A 17 -3.85 -9.24 -3.86
N PHE A 18 -3.85 -7.93 -4.07
CA PHE A 18 -4.51 -7.29 -5.21
C PHE A 18 -3.79 -7.60 -6.53
N ALA A 19 -2.44 -7.67 -6.54
CA ALA A 19 -1.70 -8.15 -7.71
C ALA A 19 -2.05 -9.62 -8.02
N ALA A 20 -2.10 -10.47 -7.00
CA ALA A 20 -2.46 -11.88 -7.15
C ALA A 20 -3.91 -12.06 -7.63
N LEU A 21 -4.85 -11.23 -7.18
CA LEU A 21 -6.25 -11.28 -7.60
C LEU A 21 -6.50 -10.62 -8.97
N SER A 22 -5.59 -9.77 -9.45
CA SER A 22 -5.67 -9.18 -10.79
C SER A 22 -5.43 -10.27 -11.83
N SER A 23 -6.54 -10.88 -12.27
CA SER A 23 -6.57 -11.94 -13.28
C SER A 23 -6.74 -11.41 -14.72
N GLU A 24 -6.79 -10.07 -14.87
CA GLU A 24 -7.05 -9.40 -16.14
C GLU A 24 -5.78 -9.19 -16.98
N HIS A 25 -4.60 -9.21 -16.36
CA HIS A 25 -3.32 -9.03 -17.02
C HIS A 25 -2.59 -10.39 -17.13
N ASN A 26 -2.62 -11.01 -18.31
CA ASN A 26 -1.83 -12.21 -18.61
C ASN A 26 -0.31 -11.94 -18.56
N ASP A 27 0.11 -10.67 -18.59
CA ASP A 27 1.51 -10.27 -18.52
C ASP A 27 1.96 -10.06 -17.06
N THR A 28 3.02 -10.78 -16.66
CA THR A 28 3.59 -10.74 -15.31
C THR A 28 4.07 -9.32 -14.94
N ARG A 29 4.50 -8.53 -15.92
CA ARG A 29 5.00 -7.17 -15.71
C ARG A 29 3.89 -6.21 -15.33
N GLU A 30 2.74 -6.29 -15.98
CA GLU A 30 1.58 -5.43 -15.69
C GLU A 30 1.01 -5.72 -14.30
N ARG A 31 0.99 -6.99 -13.91
CA ARG A 31 0.56 -7.44 -12.60
C ARG A 31 1.48 -6.93 -11.48
N LEU A 32 2.78 -6.87 -11.74
CA LEU A 32 3.77 -6.31 -10.81
C LEU A 32 3.63 -4.79 -10.67
N ILE A 33 3.43 -4.08 -11.79
CA ILE A 33 3.20 -2.62 -11.80
C ILE A 33 1.90 -2.27 -11.06
N TYR A 34 0.84 -3.07 -11.25
CA TYR A 34 -0.42 -2.90 -10.55
C TYR A 34 -0.25 -3.07 -9.04
N GLY A 35 0.42 -4.15 -8.60
CA GLY A 35 0.74 -4.35 -7.18
C GLY A 35 1.54 -3.21 -6.57
N LEU A 36 2.56 -2.72 -7.29
CA LEU A 36 3.38 -1.59 -6.83
C LEU A 36 2.58 -0.29 -6.75
N LYS A 37 1.65 -0.07 -7.69
CA LYS A 37 0.75 1.10 -7.68
C LYS A 37 -0.19 1.06 -6.47
N VAL A 38 -0.81 -0.09 -6.20
CA VAL A 38 -1.69 -0.29 -5.02
C VAL A 38 -0.90 -0.11 -3.72
N PHE A 39 0.30 -0.68 -3.63
CA PHE A 39 1.20 -0.49 -2.49
C PHE A 39 1.51 1.00 -2.27
N GLY A 40 1.92 1.71 -3.32
CA GLY A 40 2.21 3.14 -3.26
C GLY A 40 1.02 3.98 -2.83
N SER A 41 -0.20 3.65 -3.31
CA SER A 41 -1.42 4.31 -2.86
C SER A 41 -1.69 4.08 -1.37
N PHE A 42 -1.55 2.86 -0.87
CA PHE A 42 -1.77 2.56 0.55
C PHE A 42 -0.75 3.24 1.47
N VAL A 43 0.54 3.16 1.11
CA VAL A 43 1.61 3.80 1.89
C VAL A 43 1.47 5.32 1.84
N GLY A 44 1.21 5.88 0.66
CA GLY A 44 1.07 7.32 0.47
C GLY A 44 -0.14 7.90 1.23
N ILE A 45 -1.30 7.26 1.14
CA ILE A 45 -2.51 7.67 1.87
C ILE A 45 -2.27 7.51 3.38
N GLY A 46 -1.74 6.38 3.82
CA GLY A 46 -1.45 6.13 5.23
C GLY A 46 -0.46 7.13 5.83
N TYR A 47 0.60 7.49 5.09
CA TYR A 47 1.55 8.52 5.47
C TYR A 47 0.92 9.91 5.45
N GLY A 48 0.11 10.23 4.45
CA GLY A 48 -0.64 11.49 4.37
C GLY A 48 -1.58 11.68 5.56
N ILE A 49 -2.34 10.65 5.93
CA ILE A 49 -3.19 10.66 7.12
C ILE A 49 -2.34 10.85 8.38
N ALA A 50 -1.23 10.12 8.53
CA ALA A 50 -0.33 10.27 9.67
C ALA A 50 0.26 11.69 9.76
N TRP A 51 0.60 12.30 8.63
CA TRP A 51 1.09 13.67 8.55
C TRP A 51 0.02 14.68 8.95
N VAL A 52 -1.23 14.52 8.47
CA VAL A 52 -2.36 15.37 8.89
C VAL A 52 -2.64 15.22 10.38
N LEU A 53 -2.67 13.99 10.89
CA LEU A 53 -2.88 13.72 12.31
C LEU A 53 -1.73 14.21 13.19
N PHE A 54 -0.52 14.32 12.66
CA PHE A 54 0.62 14.89 13.40
C PHE A 54 0.39 16.37 13.75
N PHE A 55 -0.31 17.11 12.89
CA PHE A 55 -0.67 18.51 13.15
C PHE A 55 -1.90 18.67 14.05
N LEU A 56 -2.66 17.59 14.30
CA LEU A 56 -3.79 17.65 15.20
C LEU A 56 -3.27 17.67 16.65
N PRO A 57 -3.53 18.74 17.44
CA PRO A 57 -3.18 18.74 18.84
C PRO A 57 -4.00 17.64 19.55
N ARG A 58 -3.33 16.88 20.41
CA ARG A 58 -3.92 15.80 21.19
C ARG A 58 -4.83 16.35 22.28
#